data_AF-A0A2R5L944-F1
#
_entry.id   AF-A0A2R5L944-F1
#
_cell.length_a   1.000
_cell.length_b   1.000
_cell.length_c   1.000
_cell.angle_alpha   90.00
_cell.angle_beta   90.00
_cell.angle_gamma   90.00
#
_symmetry.space_group_name_H-M   'P 1'
#
loop_
_entity.id
_entity.type
_entity.pdbx_description
1 polymer ?
#
loop_
_entity_poly.entity_id
_entity_poly.type
_entity_poly.pdbx_seq_one_letter_code
_entity_poly.pdbx_strand_id
1 'polypeptide(L)'
;MSEYEAVARGPLKFKSSSGIKKKKKKDKDLAKKMEQAARAPAETYTPQVNAIHKTKAEKAFLKMQEKRQIERIMEKASKTHKQRVEEFNRHLDLLTEHYDIPKVSWTK
;
A
#
# COMPACT_ATOMS: atom_id res chain seq x y z
N MET A 1 15.25 -23.00 23.20
CA MET A 1 14.34 -21.93 23.67
C MET A 1 13.60 -21.40 22.44
N SER A 2 12.27 -21.26 22.48
CA SER A 2 11.49 -20.91 21.27
C SER A 2 11.45 -19.39 21.08
N GLU A 3 11.62 -18.90 19.85
CA GLU A 3 11.62 -17.47 19.48
C GLU A 3 10.37 -16.68 19.94
N TYR A 4 9.27 -17.36 20.26
CA TYR A 4 7.98 -16.74 20.58
C TYR A 4 7.65 -16.69 22.08
N GLU A 5 8.65 -16.87 22.93
CA GLU A 5 8.49 -16.81 24.39
C GLU A 5 8.32 -15.37 24.89
N ALA A 6 8.94 -14.39 24.21
CA ALA A 6 8.91 -12.97 24.61
C ALA A 6 7.73 -12.16 24.02
N VAL A 7 6.84 -12.78 23.23
CA VAL A 7 5.76 -12.07 22.53
C VAL A 7 4.49 -12.07 23.40
N ALA A 8 3.94 -10.88 23.64
CA ALA A 8 2.69 -10.72 24.38
C ALA A 8 1.52 -11.39 23.65
N ARG A 9 1.03 -12.53 24.17
CA ARG A 9 -0.05 -13.33 23.57
C ARG A 9 -1.48 -12.86 23.93
N GLY A 10 -1.66 -11.57 24.15
CA GLY A 10 -2.93 -10.99 24.61
C GLY A 10 -3.62 -10.13 23.54
N PRO A 11 -4.95 -9.94 23.64
CA PRO A 11 -5.68 -9.04 22.76
C PRO A 11 -5.19 -7.59 22.90
N LEU A 12 -4.94 -6.94 21.77
CA LEU A 12 -4.39 -5.58 21.68
C LEU A 12 -5.36 -4.56 22.28
N LYS A 13 -4.96 -3.92 23.39
CA LYS A 13 -5.75 -2.87 24.05
C LYS A 13 -5.46 -1.52 23.39
N PHE A 14 -6.45 -0.97 22.69
CA PHE A 14 -6.39 0.40 22.15
C PHE A 14 -6.81 1.42 23.20
N LYS A 15 -6.11 2.56 23.27
CA LYS A 15 -6.37 3.66 24.21
C LYS A 15 -7.55 4.55 23.75
N SER A 16 -8.66 3.95 23.36
CA SER A 16 -9.95 4.62 23.18
C SER A 16 -11.11 3.62 23.26
N SER A 17 -11.48 3.25 24.49
CA SER A 17 -12.68 2.44 24.74
C SER A 17 -13.94 3.29 24.61
N SER A 18 -14.32 3.64 23.38
CA SER A 18 -15.70 4.04 23.11
C SER A 18 -16.48 2.81 22.66
N GLY A 19 -17.13 2.17 23.64
CA GLY A 19 -17.83 0.90 23.49
C GLY A 19 -18.78 0.89 22.29
N ILE A 20 -18.72 -0.18 21.52
CA ILE A 20 -19.61 -0.44 20.38
C ILE A 20 -21.02 -0.69 20.92
N LYS A 21 -21.80 0.38 21.08
CA LYS A 21 -23.25 0.28 21.30
C LYS A 21 -23.93 0.03 19.96
N LYS A 22 -24.46 -1.19 19.75
CA LYS A 22 -25.50 -1.43 18.74
C LYS A 22 -26.68 -0.51 19.08
N LYS A 23 -26.93 0.53 18.28
CA LYS A 23 -28.15 1.34 18.39
C LYS A 23 -28.58 1.87 17.02
N LYS A 24 -29.65 1.26 16.52
CA LYS A 24 -30.57 1.79 15.51
C LYS A 24 -30.98 3.21 15.93
N LYS A 25 -31.03 4.13 14.95
CA LYS A 25 -31.33 5.59 15.03
C LYS A 25 -30.12 6.49 15.34
N LYS A 26 -29.25 6.73 14.34
CA LYS A 26 -28.06 7.60 14.43
C LYS A 26 -27.80 8.42 13.14
N ASP A 27 -28.84 8.99 12.53
CA ASP A 27 -28.64 9.81 11.33
C ASP A 27 -28.52 11.31 11.65
N LYS A 28 -29.24 11.81 12.67
CA LYS A 28 -29.24 13.24 13.00
C LYS A 28 -27.97 13.72 13.72
N ASP A 29 -27.32 12.85 14.50
CA ASP A 29 -26.07 13.18 15.21
C ASP A 29 -24.82 13.02 14.33
N LEU A 30 -24.91 12.28 13.22
CA LEU A 30 -23.80 12.12 12.28
C LEU A 30 -23.62 13.40 11.45
N ALA A 31 -24.73 14.00 10.99
CA ALA A 31 -24.71 15.25 10.24
C ALA A 31 -24.13 16.41 11.07
N LYS A 32 -24.55 16.54 12.34
CA LYS A 32 -23.97 17.55 13.26
C LYS A 32 -22.49 17.33 13.55
N LYS A 33 -22.02 16.08 13.59
CA LYS A 33 -20.59 15.77 13.78
C LYS A 33 -19.75 16.02 12.53
N MET A 34 -20.30 15.84 11.33
CA MET A 34 -19.61 16.19 10.08
C MET A 34 -19.45 17.70 9.91
N GLU A 35 -20.47 18.49 10.27
CA GLU A 35 -20.39 19.95 10.23
C GLU A 35 -19.37 20.51 11.24
N GLN A 36 -19.26 19.89 12.42
CA GLN A 36 -18.27 20.26 13.43
C GLN A 36 -16.84 19.84 13.04
N ALA A 37 -16.68 18.73 12.32
CA ALA A 37 -15.40 18.30 11.77
C ALA A 37 -14.94 19.17 10.58
N ALA A 38 -15.87 19.77 9.84
CA ALA A 38 -15.56 20.73 8.77
C ALA A 38 -15.17 22.13 9.29
N ARG A 39 -15.44 22.41 10.57
CA ARG A 39 -15.15 23.72 11.22
C ARG A 39 -13.93 23.68 12.15
N ALA A 40 -13.28 22.53 12.30
CA ALA A 40 -11.98 22.48 12.95
C ALA A 40 -10.98 23.23 12.05
N PRO A 41 -10.15 24.15 12.58
CA PRO A 41 -9.05 24.68 11.80
C PRO A 41 -8.23 23.48 11.34
N ALA A 42 -8.09 23.31 10.03
CA ALA A 42 -7.07 22.45 9.48
C ALA A 42 -5.75 23.02 9.98
N GLU A 43 -5.28 22.55 11.13
CA GLU A 43 -3.89 22.72 11.52
C GLU A 43 -3.11 22.06 10.40
N THR A 44 -2.66 22.90 9.48
CA THR A 44 -1.68 22.57 8.49
C THR A 44 -0.44 22.21 9.29
N TYR A 45 -0.32 20.93 9.64
CA TYR A 45 0.96 20.29 9.85
C TYR A 45 1.68 20.34 8.50
N THR A 46 2.16 21.53 8.13
CA THR A 46 3.30 21.61 7.25
C THR A 46 4.43 21.04 8.08
N PRO A 47 4.98 19.84 7.76
CA PRO A 47 6.28 19.52 8.30
C PRO A 47 7.15 20.69 7.88
N GLN A 48 7.78 21.36 8.84
CA GLN A 48 8.86 22.31 8.58
C GLN A 48 9.95 21.49 7.89
N VAL A 49 9.81 21.33 6.57
CA VAL A 49 10.86 20.80 5.72
C VAL A 49 11.87 21.92 5.76
N ASN A 50 12.84 21.80 6.67
CA ASN A 50 14.12 22.49 6.55
C ASN A 50 14.44 22.46 5.06
N ALA A 51 14.39 23.63 4.41
CA ALA A 51 14.53 23.72 2.97
C ALA A 51 15.98 23.41 2.65
N ILE A 52 16.34 22.12 2.70
CA ILE A 52 17.61 21.61 2.24
C ILE A 52 17.67 22.06 0.78
N HIS A 53 18.56 23.01 0.51
CA HIS A 53 18.74 23.54 -0.83
C HIS A 53 19.16 22.39 -1.73
N LYS A 54 18.19 21.86 -2.48
CA LYS A 54 18.42 20.73 -3.36
C LYS A 54 19.40 21.15 -4.45
N THR A 55 20.37 20.29 -4.72
CA THR A 55 21.31 20.49 -5.82
C THR A 55 20.55 20.49 -7.16
N LYS A 56 21.17 21.05 -8.22
CA LYS A 56 20.55 21.02 -9.57
C LYS A 56 20.25 19.58 -10.02
N ALA A 57 21.13 18.64 -9.67
CA ALA A 57 20.97 17.22 -9.96
C ALA A 57 19.78 16.61 -9.20
N GLU A 58 19.64 16.90 -7.91
CA GLU A 58 18.50 16.41 -7.11
C GLU A 58 17.16 16.96 -7.61
N LYS A 59 17.12 18.25 -8.01
CA LYS A 59 15.91 18.84 -8.61
C LYS A 59 15.52 18.16 -9.91
N ALA A 60 16.50 17.86 -10.77
CA ALA A 60 16.26 17.15 -12.02
C ALA A 60 15.77 15.70 -11.78
N PHE A 61 16.39 14.99 -10.82
CA PHE A 61 15.99 13.65 -10.43
C PHE A 61 14.55 13.60 -9.91
N LEU A 62 14.17 14.52 -9.02
CA LEU A 62 12.81 14.58 -8.47
C LEU A 62 11.77 14.85 -9.55
N LYS A 63 12.04 15.79 -10.46
CA LYS A 63 11.15 16.06 -11.60
C LYS A 63 10.96 14.81 -12.47
N MET A 64 12.03 14.03 -12.68
CA MET A 64 11.94 12.77 -13.42
C MET A 64 11.19 11.69 -12.63
N GLN A 65 11.39 11.63 -11.31
CA GLN A 65 10.71 10.70 -10.42
C GLN A 65 9.20 10.97 -10.39
N GLU A 66 8.79 12.23 -10.30
CA GLU A 66 7.38 12.65 -10.35
C GLU A 66 6.72 12.21 -11.66
N LYS A 67 7.38 12.43 -12.80
CA LYS A 67 6.89 11.96 -14.11
C LYS A 67 6.67 10.44 -14.12
N ARG A 68 7.70 9.67 -13.72
CA ARG A 68 7.62 8.19 -13.66
C ARG A 68 6.62 7.68 -12.62
N GLN A 69 6.34 8.47 -11.58
CA GLN A 69 5.37 8.12 -10.56
C GLN A 69 3.95 8.23 -11.11
N ILE A 70 3.64 9.28 -11.87
CA ILE A 70 2.35 9.44 -12.54
C ILE A 70 2.10 8.25 -13.48
N GLU A 71 3.09 7.91 -14.32
CA GLU A 71 3.02 6.76 -15.22
C GLU A 71 2.76 5.45 -14.44
N ARG A 72 3.55 5.18 -13.39
CA ARG A 72 3.35 3.99 -12.54
C ARG A 72 2.00 3.96 -11.84
N ILE A 73 1.48 5.10 -11.42
CA ILE A 73 0.15 5.19 -10.80
C ILE A 73 -0.92 4.85 -11.83
N MET A 74 -0.83 5.41 -13.04
CA MET A 74 -1.76 5.11 -14.14
C MET A 74 -1.73 3.62 -14.52
N GLU A 75 -0.55 3.02 -14.67
CA GLU A 75 -0.40 1.59 -14.97
C GLU A 75 -0.92 0.68 -13.86
N LYS A 76 -0.66 1.01 -12.59
CA LYS A 76 -1.19 0.23 -11.46
C LYS A 76 -2.70 0.36 -11.32
N ALA A 77 -3.25 1.53 -11.65
CA ALA A 77 -4.69 1.77 -11.62
C ALA A 77 -5.42 1.08 -12.78
N SER A 78 -4.77 0.89 -13.93
CA SER A 78 -5.40 0.28 -15.11
C SER A 78 -5.70 -1.21 -14.94
N LYS A 79 -4.88 -1.94 -14.17
CA LYS A 79 -5.05 -3.39 -13.95
C LYS A 79 -5.59 -3.71 -12.57
N THR A 80 -6.70 -4.43 -12.52
CA THR A 80 -7.22 -5.00 -11.27
C THR A 80 -6.27 -6.06 -10.71
N HIS A 81 -6.36 -6.37 -9.40
CA HIS A 81 -5.54 -7.42 -8.81
C HIS A 81 -5.76 -8.78 -9.48
N LYS A 82 -7.03 -9.13 -9.78
CA LYS A 82 -7.39 -10.37 -10.47
C LYS A 82 -6.71 -10.47 -11.84
N GLN A 83 -6.76 -9.42 -12.65
CA GLN A 83 -6.08 -9.38 -13.94
C GLN A 83 -4.56 -9.53 -13.82
N ARG A 84 -3.94 -8.93 -12.79
CA ARG A 84 -2.50 -9.12 -12.52
C ARG A 84 -2.17 -10.57 -12.16
N VAL A 85 -3.01 -11.24 -11.39
CA VAL A 85 -2.84 -12.66 -11.06
C VAL A 85 -3.03 -13.53 -12.29
N GLU A 86 -4.04 -13.25 -13.12
CA GLU A 86 -4.27 -13.99 -14.38
C GLU A 86 -3.14 -13.80 -15.39
N GLU A 87 -2.60 -12.59 -15.53
CA GLU A 87 -1.44 -12.32 -16.38
C GLU A 87 -0.18 -13.02 -15.86
N PHE A 88 0.02 -13.03 -14.54
CA PHE A 88 1.12 -13.75 -13.91
C PHE A 88 1.02 -15.27 -14.12
N ASN A 89 -0.16 -15.85 -13.91
CA ASN A 89 -0.39 -17.28 -14.14
C ASN A 89 -0.17 -17.64 -15.60
N ARG A 90 -0.72 -16.85 -16.54
CA ARG A 90 -0.45 -17.03 -17.98
C ARG A 90 1.03 -16.96 -18.32
N HIS A 91 1.79 -16.08 -17.67
CA HIS A 91 3.24 -15.99 -17.88
C HIS A 91 3.97 -17.24 -17.37
N LEU A 92 3.56 -17.78 -16.22
CA LEU A 92 4.12 -19.01 -15.67
C LEU A 92 3.78 -20.24 -16.54
N ASP A 93 2.56 -20.32 -17.06
CA ASP A 93 2.14 -21.41 -17.97
C ASP A 93 2.94 -21.42 -19.28
N LEU A 94 3.37 -20.24 -19.74
CA LEU A 94 4.21 -20.09 -20.92
C LEU A 94 5.70 -20.31 -20.65
N LEU A 95 6.12 -20.33 -19.38
CA LEU A 95 7.51 -20.51 -19.03
C LEU A 95 7.89 -21.98 -19.24
N THR A 96 9.06 -22.22 -19.82
CA THR A 96 9.59 -23.57 -19.97
C THR A 96 9.91 -24.17 -18.60
N GLU A 97 9.39 -25.37 -18.33
CA GLU A 97 9.70 -26.11 -17.10
C GLU A 97 11.21 -26.43 -16.98
N HIS A 98 11.87 -26.64 -18.13
CA HIS A 98 13.27 -27.00 -18.22
C HIS A 98 14.09 -25.83 -18.73
N TYR A 99 15.14 -25.46 -17.98
CA TYR A 99 16.07 -24.38 -18.31
C TYR A 99 17.33 -24.85 -19.05
N ASP A 100 17.42 -26.14 -19.37
CA ASP A 100 18.55 -26.74 -20.07
C ASP A 100 18.07 -27.72 -21.14
N ILE A 101 18.89 -27.90 -22.17
CA ILE A 101 18.56 -28.73 -23.32
C ILE A 101 18.73 -30.19 -22.89
N PRO A 102 17.75 -31.08 -23.20
CA PRO A 102 17.91 -32.49 -22.90
C PRO A 102 19.18 -33.05 -23.55
N LYS A 103 19.94 -33.83 -22.79
CA LYS A 103 21.18 -34.44 -23.28
C LYS A 103 20.86 -35.45 -24.37
N VAL A 104 21.56 -35.36 -25.50
CA VAL A 104 21.43 -36.31 -26.60
C VAL A 104 22.33 -37.52 -26.32
N SER A 105 21.80 -38.52 -25.62
CA SER A 105 22.40 -39.85 -25.57
C SER A 105 21.62 -40.82 -26.45
N TRP A 106 22.33 -41.62 -27.25
CA TRP A 106 21.78 -42.75 -28.00
C TRP A 106 21.45 -43.90 -27.05
N THR A 107 20.41 -43.75 -26.23
CA THR A 107 19.82 -44.85 -25.45
C THR A 107 18.46 -44.42 -24.92
N LYS A 108 17.48 -45.33 -25.05
CA LYS A 108 16.07 -45.15 -24.73
C LYS A 108 15.78 -45.42 -23.26
#